data_AF-A0A6I4M5U2-F1
#
_entry.id   AF-A0A6I4M5U2-F1
#
_cell.length_a   1.000
_cell.length_b   1.000
_cell.length_c   1.000
_cell.angle_alpha   90.00
_cell.angle_beta   90.00
_cell.angle_gamma   90.00
#
_symmetry.space_group_name_H-M   'P 1'
#
loop_
_entity.id
_entity.type
_entity.pdbx_description
1 polymer ?
#
loop_
_entity_poly.entity_id
_entity_poly.type
_entity_poly.pdbx_seq_one_letter_code
_entity_poly.pdbx_strand_id
1 'polypeptide(L)'
;MSTPMYTTDRIPDDQEGVTTLGIRAGQPASSPESAFTNLERASADLRPDAVLGVCLLAVPNVVGRTDFTTTDVMRIHTETQYVAYGTCVRFET
;
A
#
# COMPACT_ATOMS: atom_id res chain seq x y z
N MET A 1 20.33 6.47 -9.51
CA MET A 1 19.46 6.60 -8.32
C MET A 1 19.09 5.19 -7.90
N SER A 2 19.32 4.84 -6.64
CA SER A 2 18.97 3.51 -6.10
C SER A 2 17.45 3.40 -5.98
N THR A 3 16.86 2.29 -6.44
CA THR A 3 15.45 1.96 -6.20
C THR A 3 15.29 1.53 -4.74
N PRO A 4 14.29 2.04 -3.99
CA PRO A 4 14.08 1.64 -2.61
C PRO A 4 13.82 0.13 -2.50
N MET A 5 14.38 -0.52 -1.48
CA MET A 5 14.10 -1.93 -1.19
C MET A 5 12.75 -2.07 -0.47
N TYR A 6 11.84 -2.89 -0.99
CA TYR A 6 10.57 -3.22 -0.32
C TYR A 6 10.71 -4.59 0.32
N THR A 7 10.66 -4.64 1.66
CA THR A 7 10.84 -5.90 2.40
C THR A 7 9.95 -5.94 3.62
N THR A 8 9.51 -7.14 3.98
CA THR A 8 8.74 -7.38 5.18
C THR A 8 9.62 -7.45 6.42
N ASP A 9 10.87 -7.92 6.31
CA ASP A 9 11.51 -8.58 7.45
C ASP A 9 12.98 -8.26 7.74
N ARG A 10 13.70 -7.46 6.94
CA ARG A 10 15.13 -7.25 7.20
C ARG A 10 15.64 -5.84 6.97
N ILE A 11 16.31 -5.32 7.99
CA ILE A 11 17.31 -4.27 7.89
C ILE A 11 18.64 -4.98 7.58
N PRO A 12 19.44 -4.54 6.61
CA PRO A 12 20.75 -5.12 6.35
C PRO A 12 21.67 -5.05 7.58
N ASP A 13 22.45 -6.10 7.83
CA ASP A 13 23.30 -6.25 9.03
C ASP A 13 24.46 -5.24 9.09
N ASP A 14 24.77 -4.57 7.97
CA ASP A 14 25.84 -3.58 7.82
C ASP A 14 25.41 -2.15 8.17
N GLN A 15 24.17 -1.94 8.62
CA GLN A 15 23.65 -0.63 9.00
C GLN A 15 23.75 -0.43 10.53
N GLU A 16 24.35 0.68 10.95
CA GLU A 16 24.53 1.03 12.38
C GLU A 16 23.23 1.57 13.00
N GLY A 17 22.30 2.05 12.18
CA GLY A 17 21.04 2.63 12.63
C GLY A 17 19.99 2.78 11.53
N VAL A 18 18.75 3.08 11.95
CA VAL A 18 17.61 3.30 11.06
C VAL A 18 16.83 4.53 11.50
N THR A 19 16.79 5.55 10.63
CA THR A 19 15.89 6.69 10.80
C THR A 19 14.56 6.39 10.13
N THR A 20 13.47 6.51 10.89
CA THR A 20 12.11 6.42 10.35
C THR A 20 11.71 7.73 9.67
N LEU A 21 11.35 7.67 8.39
CA LEU A 21 10.86 8.81 7.60
C LEU A 21 9.34 8.97 7.67
N GLY A 22 8.62 7.88 8.00
CA GLY A 22 7.18 7.86 8.21
C GLY A 22 6.51 6.64 7.61
N ILE A 23 5.20 6.49 7.87
CA ILE A 23 4.38 5.43 7.27
C ILE A 23 3.72 5.98 6.00
N ARG A 24 3.71 5.17 4.94
CA ARG A 24 3.05 5.48 3.66
C ARG A 24 2.09 4.36 3.30
N ALA A 25 0.98 4.76 2.66
CA ALA A 25 -0.01 3.87 2.09
C ALA A 25 -0.30 4.31 0.66
N GLY A 26 -0.40 3.34 -0.25
CA GLY A 26 -0.83 3.58 -1.62
C GLY A 26 -2.32 3.90 -1.71
N GLN A 27 -2.73 4.52 -2.80
CA GLN A 27 -4.15 4.62 -3.16
C GLN A 27 -4.74 3.21 -3.36
N PRO A 28 -6.03 2.99 -3.01
CA PRO A 28 -6.72 1.72 -3.25
C PRO A 28 -6.64 1.30 -4.73
N ALA A 29 -6.48 0.01 -4.98
CA ALA A 29 -6.40 -0.56 -6.31
C ALA A 29 -7.25 -1.82 -6.47
N SER A 30 -7.61 -2.18 -7.69
CA SER A 30 -8.37 -3.40 -7.99
C SER A 30 -7.52 -4.68 -8.00
N SER A 31 -6.19 -4.57 -7.91
CA SER A 31 -5.28 -5.71 -7.86
C SER A 31 -4.16 -5.52 -6.83
N PRO A 32 -3.61 -6.62 -6.27
CA PRO A 32 -2.46 -6.57 -5.37
C PRO A 32 -1.25 -5.83 -5.96
N GLU A 33 -0.89 -6.13 -7.21
CA GLU A 33 0.28 -5.57 -7.90
C GLU A 33 0.13 -4.06 -8.05
N SER A 34 -1.06 -3.62 -8.44
CA SER A 34 -1.39 -2.20 -8.58
C SER A 34 -1.32 -1.47 -7.23
N ALA A 35 -1.69 -2.15 -6.13
CA ALA A 35 -1.58 -1.59 -4.79
C ALA A 35 -0.11 -1.39 -4.37
N PHE A 36 0.79 -2.34 -4.68
CA PHE A 36 2.22 -2.17 -4.44
C PHE A 36 2.82 -1.03 -5.28
N THR A 37 2.48 -0.94 -6.58
CA THR A 37 2.90 0.21 -7.41
C THR A 37 2.40 1.54 -6.85
N ASN A 38 1.19 1.57 -6.28
CA ASN A 38 0.67 2.77 -5.63
C ASN A 38 1.43 3.12 -4.35
N LEU A 39 1.86 2.13 -3.56
CA LEU A 39 2.73 2.35 -2.40
C LEU A 39 4.10 2.88 -2.82
N GLU A 40 4.67 2.36 -3.92
CA GLU A 40 5.96 2.85 -4.45
C GLU A 40 5.88 4.34 -4.80
N ARG A 41 4.82 4.74 -5.50
CA ARG A 41 4.56 6.14 -5.85
C ARG A 41 4.34 7.02 -4.62
N ALA A 42 3.58 6.52 -3.65
CA ALA A 42 3.29 7.25 -2.40
C ALA A 42 4.53 7.43 -1.51
N SER A 43 5.55 6.59 -1.69
CA SER A 43 6.78 6.62 -0.89
C SER A 43 7.90 7.44 -1.54
N ALA A 44 7.77 7.77 -2.84
CA ALA A 44 8.81 8.40 -3.63
C ALA A 44 9.18 9.82 -3.15
N ASP A 45 8.24 10.54 -2.54
CA ASP A 45 8.46 11.90 -2.01
C ASP A 45 9.46 11.91 -0.85
N LEU A 46 9.45 10.87 -0.01
CA LEU A 46 10.35 10.71 1.13
C LEU A 46 11.77 10.28 0.74
N ARG A 47 11.94 9.77 -0.50
CA ARG A 47 13.21 9.18 -1.00
C ARG A 47 13.83 8.21 0.03
N PRO A 48 13.09 7.17 0.46
CA PRO A 48 13.61 6.19 1.41
C PRO A 48 14.66 5.29 0.76
N ASP A 49 15.54 4.72 1.58
CA ASP A 49 16.41 3.62 1.15
C ASP A 49 15.64 2.30 1.11
N ALA A 50 14.68 2.14 2.04
CA ALA A 50 13.80 0.99 2.10
C ALA A 50 12.40 1.34 2.62
N VAL A 51 11.43 0.49 2.28
CA VAL A 51 10.11 0.44 2.89
C VAL A 51 9.98 -0.89 3.61
N LEU A 52 9.90 -0.85 4.94
CA LEU A 52 9.88 -2.00 5.83
C LEU A 52 8.45 -2.36 6.27
N GLY A 53 8.24 -3.61 6.67
CA GLY A 53 6.97 -4.08 7.22
C GLY A 53 5.82 -3.97 6.21
N VAL A 54 6.13 -4.13 4.92
CA VAL A 54 5.15 -3.97 3.85
C VAL A 54 4.00 -4.96 4.03
N CYS A 55 2.77 -4.44 4.06
CA CYS A 55 1.56 -5.23 4.27
C CYS A 55 0.52 -4.90 3.19
N LEU A 56 -0.28 -5.90 2.81
CA LEU A 56 -1.37 -5.76 1.86
C LEU A 56 -2.72 -6.00 2.56
N LEU A 57 -3.61 -5.02 2.49
CA LEU A 57 -4.97 -5.12 3.00
C LEU A 57 -5.94 -5.33 1.83
N ALA A 58 -6.72 -6.40 1.88
CA ALA A 58 -7.88 -6.58 1.01
C ALA A 58 -9.13 -6.06 1.76
N VAL A 59 -9.73 -4.99 1.24
CA VAL A 59 -10.90 -4.33 1.81
C VAL A 59 -12.10 -4.50 0.87
N PRO A 60 -13.26 -4.93 1.38
CA PRO A 60 -14.48 -4.93 0.57
C PRO A 60 -14.89 -3.49 0.31
N ASN A 61 -14.91 -3.10 -0.96
CA ASN A 61 -15.42 -1.82 -1.41
C ASN A 61 -16.85 -1.99 -1.92
N VAL A 62 -17.78 -1.25 -1.32
CA VAL A 62 -19.17 -1.24 -1.77
C VAL A 62 -19.28 -0.33 -2.99
N VAL A 63 -19.43 -0.94 -4.16
CA VAL A 63 -19.74 -0.22 -5.39
C VAL A 63 -21.26 -0.18 -5.49
N GLY A 64 -21.85 0.82 -4.83
CA GLY A 64 -23.29 1.03 -4.86
C GLY A 64 -23.75 1.33 -6.29
N ARG A 65 -24.24 0.31 -7.01
CA ARG A 65 -25.02 0.47 -8.24
C ARG A 65 -26.48 0.24 -7.90
N THR A 66 -27.21 1.33 -7.67
CA THR A 66 -28.66 1.28 -7.49
C THR A 66 -29.34 1.04 -8.83
N ASP A 67 -29.55 -0.22 -9.17
CA ASP A 67 -30.45 -0.61 -10.27
C ASP A 67 -31.88 -0.65 -9.72
N PHE A 68 -32.63 0.43 -9.89
CA PHE A 68 -34.05 0.46 -9.55
C PHE A 68 -34.83 -0.35 -10.58
N THR A 69 -35.40 -1.48 -10.16
CA THR A 69 -36.49 -2.15 -10.89
C THR A 69 -37.75 -2.05 -10.05
N THR A 70 -38.93 -2.14 -10.67
CA THR A 70 -40.29 -1.86 -10.14
C THR A 70 -40.71 -2.72 -8.91
N THR A 71 -39.77 -3.44 -8.31
CA THR A 71 -39.89 -4.19 -7.06
C THR A 71 -38.58 -3.92 -6.30
N ASP A 72 -38.61 -3.12 -5.25
CA ASP A 72 -37.42 -2.59 -4.57
C ASP A 72 -36.54 -3.69 -3.97
N VAL A 73 -35.55 -4.17 -4.74
CA VAL A 73 -34.47 -5.03 -4.27
C VAL A 73 -33.15 -4.29 -4.51
N MET A 74 -32.56 -3.77 -3.44
CA MET A 74 -31.23 -3.17 -3.50
C MET A 74 -30.18 -4.28 -3.63
N ARG A 75 -29.59 -4.44 -4.82
CA ARG A 75 -28.41 -5.29 -5.00
C ARG A 75 -27.14 -4.48 -4.69
N ILE A 76 -26.54 -4.77 -3.55
CA ILE A 76 -25.20 -4.24 -3.21
C ILE A 76 -24.18 -5.06 -3.99
N HIS A 77 -23.44 -4.42 -4.90
CA HIS A 77 -22.28 -5.03 -5.53
C HIS A 77 -21.04 -4.65 -4.72
N THR A 78 -20.28 -5.65 -4.29
CA THR A 78 -19.01 -5.45 -3.57
C THR A 78 -17.86 -5.87 -4.47
N GLU A 79 -16.87 -4.99 -4.63
CA GLU A 79 -15.61 -5.31 -5.28
C GLU A 79 -14.50 -5.32 -4.22
N THR A 80 -13.55 -6.24 -4.32
CA THR A 80 -12.38 -6.22 -3.44
C THR A 80 -11.41 -5.15 -3.92
N GLN A 81 -11.04 -4.24 -3.02
CA GLN A 81 -9.93 -3.31 -3.24
C GLN A 81 -8.73 -3.70 -2.38
N TYR A 82 -7.54 -3.36 -2.86
CA TYR A 82 -6.28 -3.65 -2.21
C TYR A 82 -5.56 -2.35 -1.86
N VAL A 83 -5.01 -2.28 -0.64
CA VAL A 83 -4.17 -1.17 -0.17
C VAL A 83 -2.86 -1.75 0.36
N ALA A 84 -1.74 -1.33 -0.20
CA ALA A 84 -0.42 -1.65 0.34
C ALA A 84 0.09 -0.49 1.20
N TYR A 85 0.72 -0.81 2.33
CA TYR A 85 1.35 0.16 3.22
C TYR A 85 2.67 -0.35 3.79
N GLY A 86 3.51 0.55 4.26
CA GLY A 86 4.79 0.21 4.91
C GLY A 86 5.45 1.42 5.55
N THR A 87 6.56 1.18 6.24
CA THR A 87 7.34 2.21 6.93
C THR A 87 8.57 2.59 6.10
N CYS A 88 8.61 3.84 5.65
CA CYS A 88 9.74 4.40 4.92
C CYS A 88 10.90 4.68 5.88
N VAL A 89 12.11 4.22 5.54
CA VAL A 89 13.30 4.39 6.36
C VAL A 89 14.50 4.88 5.56
N ARG A 90 15.45 5.50 6.26
CA ARG A 90 16.80 5.79 5.79
C ARG A 90 17.79 5.03 6.66
N PHE A 91 18.77 4.38 6.05
CA PHE A 91 19.80 3.69 6.79
C PHE A 91 20.92 4.64 7.21
N GLU A 92 21.49 4.37 8.38
CA GLU A 92 22.64 5.09 8.92
C GLU A 92 23.86 4.19 8.81
N THR A 93 24.91 4.72 8.19
CA THR A 93 26.23 4.10 8.06
C THR A 93 27.13 4.50 9.21
#